data_AF-A0A261QDK2-F1
#
_entry.id   AF-A0A261QDK2-F1
#
_cell.length_a   1.000
_cell.length_b   1.000
_cell.length_c   1.000
_cell.angle_alpha   90.00
_cell.angle_beta   90.00
_cell.angle_gamma   90.00
#
_symmetry.space_group_name_H-M   'P 1'
#
loop_
_entity.id
_entity.type
_entity.pdbx_description
1 polymer ?
#
loop_
_entity_poly.entity_id
_entity_poly.type
_entity_poly.pdbx_seq_one_letter_code
_entity_poly.pdbx_strand_id
1 'polypeptide(L)'
;MSPAYFLFLLQIDDKFKHPFNVKLNVKVATIDLNIYWWCGLLFVILFFLTWVLRRLLVKQYTLSSTNQVLSDDKEPFKEAELEEKNGNVISFLLGNILPAVLIIEGNLSAAIIVFIIIQVLIYVLIMKSTDIFPNIALVICGINLCKTKDNKYLFTFKSKMFTEFKVYQLGNPEKSKMYITMYEK
;
A
#
# COMPACT_ATOMS: atom_id res chain seq x y z
N MET A 1 2.36 -3.57 -1.31
CA MET A 1 3.19 -3.15 -2.46
C MET A 1 4.63 -2.75 -2.10
N SER A 2 5.05 -2.61 -0.83
CA SER A 2 6.42 -2.10 -0.58
C SER A 2 7.57 -3.09 -0.87
N PRO A 3 7.50 -4.40 -0.57
CA PRO A 3 8.68 -5.29 -0.70
C PRO A 3 9.13 -5.56 -2.14
N ALA A 4 8.19 -5.59 -3.09
CA ALA A 4 8.46 -5.92 -4.49
C ALA A 4 9.52 -5.02 -5.11
N TYR A 5 9.44 -3.72 -4.83
CA TYR A 5 10.35 -2.72 -5.37
C TYR A 5 11.76 -2.85 -4.78
N PHE A 6 11.88 -3.16 -3.48
CA PHE A 6 13.18 -3.43 -2.86
C PHE A 6 13.83 -4.67 -3.45
N LEU A 7 13.07 -5.77 -3.55
CA LEU A 7 13.57 -7.02 -4.11
C LEU A 7 13.97 -6.84 -5.58
N PHE A 8 13.18 -6.12 -6.36
CA PHE A 8 13.51 -5.81 -7.76
C PHE A 8 14.80 -4.98 -7.89
N LEU A 9 14.96 -3.93 -7.07
CA LEU A 9 16.18 -3.12 -7.06
C LEU A 9 17.42 -3.97 -6.70
N LEU A 10 17.34 -4.78 -5.65
CA LEU A 10 18.42 -5.66 -5.23
C LEU A 10 18.79 -6.67 -6.31
N GLN A 11 17.79 -7.25 -6.99
CA GLN A 11 18.06 -8.21 -8.06
C GLN A 11 18.63 -7.55 -9.32
N ILE A 12 18.21 -6.33 -9.67
CA ILE A 12 18.87 -5.58 -10.75
C ILE A 12 20.35 -5.36 -10.40
N ASP A 13 20.62 -4.97 -9.15
CA ASP A 13 21.98 -4.68 -8.72
C ASP A 13 22.90 -5.89 -8.89
N ASP A 14 22.43 -7.05 -8.43
CA ASP A 14 23.15 -8.32 -8.53
C ASP A 14 23.32 -8.79 -9.99
N LYS A 15 22.24 -8.82 -10.77
CA LYS A 15 22.24 -9.39 -12.13
C LYS A 15 22.94 -8.53 -13.18
N PHE A 16 23.04 -7.22 -12.99
CA PHE A 16 23.58 -6.29 -13.97
C PHE A 16 24.92 -5.65 -13.56
N LYS A 17 25.69 -6.31 -12.68
CA LYS A 17 27.03 -5.87 -12.24
C LYS A 17 27.03 -4.51 -11.53
N HIS A 18 26.11 -4.32 -10.60
CA HIS A 18 25.98 -3.15 -9.75
C HIS A 18 25.81 -1.80 -10.50
N PRO A 19 24.79 -1.67 -11.37
CA PRO A 19 24.52 -0.44 -12.11
C PRO A 19 24.22 0.78 -11.22
N PHE A 20 23.93 0.55 -9.94
CA PHE A 20 23.60 1.61 -8.97
C PHE A 20 24.82 2.18 -8.25
N ASN A 21 26.01 1.60 -8.45
CA ASN A 21 27.25 2.11 -7.86
C ASN A 21 27.70 3.38 -8.59
N VAL A 22 27.46 4.53 -7.97
CA VAL A 22 27.80 5.85 -8.50
C VAL A 22 28.72 6.57 -7.53
N LYS A 23 29.87 7.03 -8.02
CA LYS A 23 30.80 7.85 -7.25
C LYS A 23 30.51 9.32 -7.49
N LEU A 24 30.03 10.03 -6.47
CA LEU A 24 29.79 11.46 -6.55
C LEU A 24 30.95 12.22 -5.89
N ASN A 25 31.76 12.92 -6.69
CA ASN A 25 32.81 13.78 -6.17
C ASN A 25 32.25 15.17 -5.89
N VAL A 26 32.03 15.48 -4.61
CA VAL A 26 31.80 16.84 -4.14
C VAL A 26 33.16 17.42 -3.77
N LYS A 27 33.39 18.73 -4.00
CA LYS A 27 34.69 19.42 -3.78
C LYS A 27 35.36 19.18 -2.41
N VAL A 28 34.64 18.63 -1.44
CA VAL A 28 35.09 18.39 -0.06
C VAL A 28 35.03 16.90 0.34
N ALA A 29 34.34 16.04 -0.42
CA ALA A 29 34.19 14.61 -0.12
C ALA A 29 33.74 13.78 -1.33
N THR A 30 34.22 12.55 -1.44
CA THR A 30 33.71 11.53 -2.37
C THR A 30 32.61 10.73 -1.66
N ILE A 31 31.40 10.74 -2.22
CA ILE A 31 30.28 9.95 -1.72
C ILE A 31 30.08 8.77 -2.67
N ASP A 32 30.29 7.56 -2.16
CA ASP A 32 30.00 6.32 -2.88
C ASP A 32 28.52 5.92 -2.63
N LEU A 33 27.68 6.18 -3.63
CA LEU A 33 26.28 5.76 -3.62
C LEU A 33 26.20 4.33 -4.14
N ASN A 34 25.62 3.43 -3.37
CA ASN A 34 25.40 2.02 -3.71
C ASN A 34 23.91 1.68 -3.64
N ILE A 35 23.56 0.43 -3.96
CA ILE A 35 22.17 -0.03 -3.92
C ILE A 35 21.47 0.20 -2.58
N TYR A 36 22.18 0.09 -1.46
CA TYR A 36 21.61 0.31 -0.14
C TYR A 36 21.18 1.76 0.09
N TRP A 37 21.89 2.73 -0.48
CA TRP A 37 21.47 4.14 -0.48
C TRP A 37 20.18 4.34 -1.27
N TRP A 38 20.05 3.70 -2.43
CA TRP A 38 18.83 3.76 -3.24
C TRP A 38 17.65 3.08 -2.55
N CYS A 39 17.86 1.93 -1.91
CA CYS A 39 16.86 1.30 -1.06
C CYS A 39 16.49 2.22 0.13
N GLY A 40 17.47 2.82 0.80
CA GLY A 40 17.24 3.77 1.89
C GLY A 40 16.38 4.96 1.44
N LEU A 41 16.70 5.56 0.29
CA LEU A 41 15.93 6.65 -0.31
C LEU A 41 14.48 6.21 -0.63
N LEU A 42 14.31 5.04 -1.26
CA LEU A 42 12.99 4.49 -1.54
C LEU A 42 12.18 4.26 -0.27
N PHE A 43 12.81 3.74 0.79
CA PHE A 43 12.18 3.55 2.09
C PHE A 43 11.68 4.87 2.68
N VAL A 44 12.50 5.92 2.66
CA VAL A 44 12.11 7.26 3.14
C VAL A 44 10.91 7.81 2.35
N ILE A 45 10.93 7.68 1.01
CA ILE A 45 9.81 8.12 0.16
C ILE A 45 8.53 7.35 0.50
N LEU A 46 8.58 6.02 0.57
CA LEU A 46 7.42 5.19 0.86
C LEU A 46 6.86 5.44 2.27
N PHE A 47 7.75 5.65 3.25
CA PHE A 47 7.36 6.01 4.61
C PHE A 47 6.65 7.36 4.64
N PHE A 48 7.21 8.37 3.97
CA PHE A 48 6.60 9.69 3.86
C PHE A 48 5.22 9.63 3.20
N LEU A 49 5.08 8.91 2.08
CA LEU A 49 3.78 8.73 1.40
C LEU A 49 2.75 8.03 2.29
N THR A 50 3.17 6.99 3.02
CA THR A 50 2.30 6.28 3.97
C THR A 50 1.84 7.19 5.10
N TRP A 51 2.75 8.02 5.62
CA TRP A 51 2.44 9.00 6.65
C TRP A 51 1.47 10.08 6.17
N VAL A 52 1.66 10.61 4.96
CA VAL A 52 0.72 11.56 4.31
C VAL A 52 -0.65 10.90 4.16
N LEU A 53 -0.71 9.67 3.63
CA LEU A 53 -1.96 8.93 3.46
C LEU A 53 -2.70 8.74 4.79
N ARG A 54 -1.98 8.33 5.85
CA ARG A 54 -2.56 8.23 7.20
C ARG A 54 -3.16 9.55 7.67
N ARG A 55 -2.44 10.66 7.49
CA ARG A 55 -2.95 11.99 7.89
C ARG A 55 -4.20 12.37 7.12
N LEU A 56 -4.24 12.10 5.81
CA LEU A 56 -5.41 12.36 4.98
C LEU A 56 -6.62 11.53 5.43
N LEU A 57 -6.43 10.24 5.70
CA LEU A 57 -7.52 9.37 6.17
C LEU A 57 -8.06 9.80 7.53
N VAL A 58 -7.18 10.10 8.50
CA VAL A 58 -7.61 10.60 9.82
C VAL A 58 -8.34 11.93 9.68
N LYS A 59 -7.81 12.86 8.88
CA LYS A 59 -8.44 14.16 8.63
C LYS A 59 -9.84 13.99 8.03
N GLN A 60 -9.99 13.06 7.08
CA GLN A 60 -11.28 12.74 6.46
C GLN A 60 -12.29 12.23 7.48
N TYR A 61 -11.87 11.38 8.43
CA TYR A 61 -12.74 10.89 9.49
C TYR A 61 -13.14 12.02 10.47
N THR A 62 -12.21 12.89 10.87
CA THR A 62 -12.44 13.89 11.92
C THR A 62 -13.16 15.15 11.44
N LEU A 63 -12.89 15.62 10.22
CA LEU A 63 -13.45 16.86 9.66
C LEU A 63 -14.59 16.61 8.68
N SER A 64 -15.14 15.40 8.66
CA SER A 64 -15.85 14.78 7.53
C SER A 64 -16.74 15.75 6.73
N SER A 65 -16.34 15.99 5.48
CA SER A 65 -17.14 16.66 4.44
C SER A 65 -17.94 15.64 3.60
N THR A 66 -18.04 14.40 4.07
CA THR A 66 -18.54 13.23 3.33
C THR A 66 -19.70 12.58 4.06
N ASN A 67 -20.58 11.92 3.29
CA ASN A 67 -21.80 11.32 3.82
C ASN A 67 -21.48 10.25 4.87
N GLN A 68 -22.07 10.43 6.05
CA GLN A 68 -22.07 9.42 7.10
C GLN A 68 -23.09 8.33 6.73
N VAL A 69 -22.73 7.06 6.95
CA VAL A 69 -23.67 5.95 6.81
C VAL A 69 -24.73 6.06 7.91
N LEU A 70 -26.00 5.96 7.52
CA LEU A 70 -27.14 6.01 8.43
C LEU A 70 -27.09 4.88 9.45
N SER A 71 -27.64 5.13 10.65
CA SER A 71 -27.52 4.23 11.81
C SER A 71 -27.92 2.78 11.53
N ASP A 72 -28.98 2.58 10.74
CA ASP A 72 -29.53 1.25 10.45
C ASP A 72 -28.64 0.42 9.51
N ASP A 73 -27.80 1.09 8.71
CA ASP A 73 -26.91 0.45 7.72
C ASP A 73 -25.47 0.23 8.26
N LYS A 74 -25.23 0.46 9.55
CA LYS A 74 -23.88 0.37 10.16
C LYS A 74 -23.46 -1.04 10.56
N GLU A 75 -24.40 -1.97 10.75
CA GLU A 75 -24.12 -3.35 11.20
C GLU A 75 -23.00 -4.04 10.41
N PRO A 76 -22.99 -4.03 9.05
CA PRO A 76 -21.97 -4.72 8.27
C PRO A 76 -20.55 -4.18 8.45
N PHE A 77 -20.39 -3.01 9.06
CA PHE A 77 -19.10 -2.34 9.27
C PHE A 77 -18.54 -2.54 10.68
N LYS A 78 -19.24 -3.27 11.56
CA LYS A 78 -18.71 -3.61 12.89
C LYS A 78 -17.55 -4.59 12.78
N GLU A 79 -16.58 -4.51 13.71
CA GLU A 79 -15.34 -5.31 13.63
C GLU A 79 -15.62 -6.83 13.59
N ALA A 80 -16.68 -7.30 14.24
CA ALA A 80 -17.07 -8.72 14.28
C ALA A 80 -17.72 -9.23 12.98
N GLU A 81 -18.24 -8.33 12.14
CA GLU A 81 -18.97 -8.67 10.91
C GLU A 81 -18.10 -8.59 9.65
N LEU A 82 -16.82 -8.21 9.81
CA LEU A 82 -15.85 -8.12 8.72
C LEU A 82 -15.49 -9.52 8.20
N GLU A 83 -15.56 -9.68 6.89
CA GLU A 83 -15.27 -10.95 6.21
C GLU A 83 -13.76 -11.15 6.04
N GLU A 84 -13.05 -10.12 5.62
CA GLU A 84 -11.61 -10.18 5.35
C GLU A 84 -10.90 -8.97 5.98
N LYS A 85 -9.69 -9.21 6.51
CA LYS A 85 -8.82 -8.19 7.10
C LYS A 85 -7.42 -8.30 6.53
N ASN A 86 -6.95 -7.22 5.92
CA ASN A 86 -5.62 -7.05 5.32
C ASN A 86 -5.28 -8.00 4.16
N GLY A 87 -6.26 -8.69 3.59
CA GLY A 87 -6.03 -9.56 2.43
C GLY A 87 -5.41 -10.91 2.77
N ASN A 88 -5.38 -11.79 1.79
CA ASN A 88 -4.77 -13.11 1.89
C ASN A 88 -3.23 -13.06 1.71
N VAL A 89 -2.52 -13.93 2.44
CA VAL A 89 -1.08 -14.22 2.29
C VAL A 89 -0.74 -14.62 0.85
N ILE A 90 -1.62 -15.34 0.14
CA ILE A 90 -1.38 -15.72 -1.26
C ILE A 90 -1.34 -14.47 -2.15
N SER A 91 -2.29 -13.54 -1.98
CA SER A 91 -2.31 -12.25 -2.68
C SER A 91 -1.07 -11.43 -2.35
N PHE A 92 -0.56 -11.52 -1.12
CA PHE A 92 0.72 -10.91 -0.75
C PHE A 92 1.92 -11.49 -1.53
N LEU A 93 2.01 -12.82 -1.63
CA LEU A 93 3.13 -13.50 -2.29
C LEU A 93 3.11 -13.26 -3.81
N LEU A 94 1.96 -13.45 -4.46
CA LEU A 94 1.80 -13.18 -5.89
C LEU A 94 2.05 -11.72 -6.23
N GLY A 95 1.61 -10.84 -5.33
CA GLY A 95 1.72 -9.41 -5.49
C GLY A 95 3.11 -8.82 -5.35
N ASN A 96 3.92 -9.38 -4.44
CA ASN A 96 5.20 -8.79 -4.08
C ASN A 96 6.41 -9.65 -4.46
N ILE A 97 6.30 -10.98 -4.48
CA ILE A 97 7.42 -11.87 -4.76
C ILE A 97 7.51 -12.20 -6.24
N LEU A 98 6.39 -12.55 -6.89
CA LEU A 98 6.41 -12.95 -8.30
C LEU A 98 7.02 -11.88 -9.24
N PRO A 99 6.68 -10.58 -9.12
CA PRO A 99 7.26 -9.54 -9.97
C PRO A 99 8.74 -9.32 -9.69
N ALA A 100 9.17 -9.62 -8.46
CA ALA A 100 10.56 -9.47 -8.08
C ALA A 100 11.42 -10.61 -8.62
N VAL A 101 10.90 -11.84 -8.72
CA VAL A 101 11.67 -13.03 -9.18
C VAL A 101 11.76 -13.13 -10.71
N LEU A 102 10.78 -12.60 -11.43
CA LEU A 102 10.73 -12.62 -12.90
C LEU A 102 11.62 -11.52 -13.51
N ILE A 103 12.95 -11.67 -13.41
CA ILE A 103 13.90 -10.81 -14.14
C ILE A 103 14.46 -11.55 -15.33
N ILE A 104 14.24 -10.99 -16.52
CA ILE A 104 14.86 -11.44 -17.76
C ILE A 104 16.34 -11.07 -17.73
N GLU A 105 17.19 -12.09 -17.70
CA GLU A 105 18.64 -11.95 -17.73
C GLU A 105 19.10 -11.56 -19.14
N GLY A 106 19.95 -10.53 -19.24
CA GLY A 106 20.61 -10.15 -20.49
C GLY A 106 20.42 -8.71 -20.95
N ASN A 107 19.34 -8.02 -20.53
CA ASN A 107 19.15 -6.60 -20.85
C ASN A 107 18.40 -5.84 -19.74
N LEU A 108 19.06 -4.85 -19.14
CA LEU A 108 18.54 -4.06 -18.03
C LEU A 108 17.26 -3.29 -18.42
N SER A 109 17.26 -2.66 -19.59
CA SER A 109 16.11 -1.90 -20.08
C SER A 109 14.91 -2.82 -20.30
N ALA A 110 15.13 -4.02 -20.86
CA ALA A 110 14.08 -5.01 -21.05
C ALA A 110 13.51 -5.50 -19.71
N ALA A 111 14.36 -5.77 -18.73
CA ALA A 111 13.94 -6.16 -17.38
C ALA A 111 13.06 -5.09 -16.71
N ILE A 112 13.44 -3.81 -16.81
CA ILE A 112 12.66 -2.67 -16.29
C ILE A 112 11.30 -2.57 -16.99
N ILE A 113 11.26 -2.67 -18.32
CA ILE A 113 10.00 -2.61 -19.09
C ILE A 113 9.05 -3.74 -18.67
N VAL A 114 9.55 -4.97 -18.58
CA VAL A 114 8.75 -6.13 -18.19
C VAL A 114 8.23 -5.99 -16.77
N PHE A 115 9.05 -5.51 -15.83
CA PHE A 115 8.61 -5.22 -14.48
C PHE A 115 7.46 -4.21 -14.48
N ILE A 116 7.57 -3.10 -15.21
CA ILE A 116 6.50 -2.10 -15.31
C ILE A 116 5.21 -2.72 -15.89
N ILE A 117 5.31 -3.52 -16.95
CA ILE A 117 4.16 -4.21 -17.55
C ILE A 117 3.48 -5.12 -16.51
N ILE A 118 4.26 -5.93 -15.79
CA ILE A 118 3.73 -6.82 -14.74
C ILE A 118 3.05 -6.00 -13.64
N GLN A 119 3.64 -4.88 -13.20
CA GLN A 119 3.02 -4.00 -12.20
C GLN A 119 1.69 -3.43 -12.68
N VAL A 120 1.60 -3.02 -13.95
CA VAL A 120 0.33 -2.54 -14.54
C VAL A 120 -0.69 -3.67 -14.61
N LEU A 121 -0.30 -4.87 -15.02
CA LEU A 121 -1.20 -6.02 -15.08
C LEU A 121 -1.72 -6.39 -13.69
N ILE A 122 -0.85 -6.41 -12.68
CA ILE A 122 -1.24 -6.65 -11.28
C ILE A 122 -2.18 -5.55 -10.79
N TYR A 123 -1.90 -4.28 -11.10
CA TYR A 123 -2.80 -3.18 -10.76
C TYR A 123 -4.19 -3.36 -11.39
N VAL A 124 -4.27 -3.71 -12.68
CA VAL A 124 -5.56 -3.96 -13.36
C VAL A 124 -6.28 -5.15 -12.73
N LEU A 125 -5.56 -6.23 -12.40
CA LEU A 125 -6.11 -7.40 -11.73
C LEU A 125 -6.65 -7.04 -10.35
N ILE A 126 -5.92 -6.24 -9.56
CA ILE A 126 -6.38 -5.76 -8.25
C ILE A 126 -7.63 -4.88 -8.40
N MET A 127 -7.64 -3.95 -9.36
CA MET A 127 -8.77 -3.06 -9.59
C MET A 127 -10.05 -3.80 -10.01
N LYS A 128 -9.90 -4.95 -10.68
CA LYS A 128 -11.02 -5.83 -11.07
C LYS A 128 -11.34 -6.89 -10.04
N SER A 129 -10.40 -7.19 -9.14
CA SER A 129 -10.59 -8.16 -8.08
C SER A 129 -11.48 -7.59 -6.97
N THR A 130 -12.22 -8.48 -6.33
CA THR A 130 -12.94 -8.21 -5.08
C THR A 130 -12.07 -8.41 -3.85
N ASP A 131 -10.82 -8.83 -4.02
CA ASP A 131 -9.94 -9.24 -2.93
C ASP A 131 -9.12 -8.08 -2.41
N ILE A 132 -8.88 -8.08 -1.10
CA ILE A 132 -8.01 -7.09 -0.50
C ILE A 132 -6.56 -7.42 -0.82
N PHE A 133 -5.85 -6.42 -1.32
CA PHE A 133 -4.42 -6.53 -1.47
C PHE A 133 -3.68 -6.01 -0.22
N PRO A 134 -2.87 -6.84 0.45
CA PRO A 134 -2.17 -6.46 1.67
C PRO A 134 -1.23 -5.27 1.45
N ASN A 135 -1.32 -4.28 2.34
CA ASN A 135 -0.38 -3.18 2.43
C ASN A 135 0.28 -3.14 3.82
N ILE A 136 1.44 -3.79 3.92
CA ILE A 136 2.23 -3.88 5.17
C ILE A 136 2.48 -2.51 5.80
N ALA A 137 2.78 -1.49 5.00
CA ALA A 137 3.09 -0.16 5.52
C ALA A 137 1.87 0.45 6.25
N LEU A 138 0.66 0.25 5.71
CA LEU A 138 -0.58 0.67 6.36
C LEU A 138 -0.84 -0.10 7.65
N VAL A 139 -0.63 -1.42 7.63
CA VAL A 139 -0.80 -2.29 8.81
C VAL A 139 0.15 -1.86 9.94
N ILE A 140 1.42 -1.62 9.64
CA ILE A 140 2.41 -1.09 10.61
C ILE A 140 1.98 0.27 11.14
N CYS A 141 1.38 1.11 10.30
CA CYS A 141 0.83 2.40 10.71
C CYS A 141 -0.48 2.29 11.52
N GLY A 142 -0.96 1.08 11.81
CA GLY A 142 -2.18 0.84 12.59
C GLY A 142 -3.47 1.00 11.77
N ILE A 143 -3.38 0.90 10.45
CA ILE A 143 -4.50 1.02 9.52
C ILE A 143 -4.73 -0.35 8.90
N ASN A 144 -5.92 -0.93 9.12
CA ASN A 144 -6.30 -2.15 8.41
C ASN A 144 -7.22 -1.80 7.25
N LEU A 145 -7.06 -2.54 6.15
CA LEU A 145 -8.02 -2.54 5.06
C LEU A 145 -8.88 -3.80 5.23
N CYS A 146 -10.19 -3.63 5.34
CA CYS A 146 -11.13 -4.69 5.62
C CYS A 146 -12.22 -4.76 4.55
N LYS A 147 -12.87 -5.91 4.43
CA LYS A 147 -13.97 -6.16 3.49
C LYS A 147 -15.21 -6.60 4.27
N THR A 148 -16.36 -6.03 3.94
CA THR A 148 -17.65 -6.47 4.46
C THR A 148 -18.24 -7.56 3.57
N LYS A 149 -19.19 -8.33 4.11
CA LYS A 149 -19.95 -9.36 3.37
C LYS A 149 -20.62 -8.82 2.09
N ASP A 150 -20.93 -7.52 2.05
CA ASP A 150 -21.51 -6.84 0.89
C ASP A 150 -20.47 -6.38 -0.16
N ASN A 151 -19.24 -6.89 -0.11
CA ASN A 151 -18.12 -6.44 -0.97
C ASN A 151 -17.85 -4.92 -0.86
N LYS A 152 -18.06 -4.31 0.32
CA LYS A 152 -17.63 -2.93 0.61
C LYS A 152 -16.27 -2.97 1.29
N TYR A 153 -15.41 -2.03 0.95
CA TYR A 153 -14.06 -1.93 1.49
C TYR A 153 -14.02 -0.87 2.58
N LEU A 154 -13.28 -1.13 3.65
CA LEU A 154 -13.29 -0.31 4.85
C LEU A 154 -11.86 -0.10 5.36
N PHE A 155 -11.41 1.14 5.45
CA PHE A 155 -10.25 1.49 6.26
C PHE A 155 -10.65 1.57 7.74
N THR A 156 -9.94 0.84 8.58
CA THR A 156 -10.19 0.80 10.02
C THR A 156 -8.99 1.27 10.80
N PHE A 157 -9.25 2.04 11.86
CA PHE A 157 -8.27 2.52 12.83
C PHE A 157 -8.70 2.11 14.23
N LYS A 158 -7.77 2.07 15.18
CA LYS A 158 -8.10 1.98 16.61
C LYS A 158 -7.70 3.28 17.32
N SER A 159 -8.62 3.86 18.08
CA SER A 159 -8.38 5.10 18.83
C SER A 159 -9.08 5.07 20.18
N LYS A 160 -8.44 5.66 21.21
CA LYS A 160 -9.07 5.90 22.51
C LYS A 160 -9.88 7.21 22.55
N MET A 161 -9.69 8.09 21.56
CA MET A 161 -10.33 9.41 21.52
C MET A 161 -11.71 9.42 20.88
N PHE A 162 -12.08 8.36 20.14
CA PHE A 162 -13.34 8.27 19.41
C PHE A 162 -14.08 7.03 19.88
N THR A 163 -15.02 7.20 20.81
CA THR A 163 -15.84 6.13 21.37
C THR A 163 -17.14 5.91 20.60
N GLU A 164 -17.61 6.93 19.86
CA GLU A 164 -18.82 6.83 19.06
C GLU A 164 -18.55 6.12 17.72
N PHE A 165 -19.31 5.06 17.44
CA PHE A 165 -19.18 4.30 16.20
C PHE A 165 -19.74 5.07 14.99
N LYS A 166 -18.82 5.57 14.16
CA LYS A 166 -19.13 6.30 12.92
C LYS A 166 -18.47 5.64 11.72
N VAL A 167 -19.20 5.63 10.61
CA VAL A 167 -18.73 5.13 9.32
C VAL A 167 -18.97 6.22 8.30
N TYR A 168 -17.94 6.58 7.55
CA TYR A 168 -18.02 7.57 6.49
C TYR A 168 -17.64 6.93 5.16
N GLN A 169 -18.33 7.33 4.09
CA GLN A 169 -17.97 6.92 2.73
C GLN A 169 -16.87 7.82 2.17
N LEU A 170 -15.86 7.24 1.54
CA LEU A 170 -14.76 7.96 0.91
C LEU A 170 -15.05 8.20 -0.57
N GLY A 171 -15.03 9.45 -1.04
CA GLY A 171 -15.27 9.79 -2.44
C GLY A 171 -16.75 9.91 -2.80
N ASN A 172 -17.10 9.72 -4.08
CA ASN A 172 -18.47 9.85 -4.56
C ASN A 172 -19.33 8.63 -4.15
N PRO A 173 -20.48 8.83 -3.47
CA PRO A 173 -21.36 7.75 -3.03
C PRO A 173 -21.81 6.75 -4.09
N GLU A 174 -21.99 7.21 -5.34
CA GLU A 174 -22.50 6.39 -6.44
C GLU A 174 -21.41 5.50 -7.06
N LYS A 175 -20.14 5.86 -6.87
CA LYS A 175 -19.00 5.20 -7.53
C LYS A 175 -18.08 4.47 -6.57
N SER A 176 -17.98 4.96 -5.33
CA SER A 176 -17.01 4.47 -4.37
C SER A 176 -17.62 3.45 -3.42
N LYS A 177 -17.02 2.26 -3.37
CA LYS A 177 -17.30 1.24 -2.35
C LYS A 177 -16.35 1.32 -1.15
N MET A 178 -15.61 2.43 -1.02
CA MET A 178 -14.61 2.65 0.02
C MET A 178 -15.22 3.42 1.19
N TYR A 179 -14.97 2.94 2.40
CA TYR A 179 -15.45 3.51 3.64
C TYR A 179 -14.30 3.66 4.64
N ILE A 180 -14.53 4.43 5.68
CA ILE A 180 -13.61 4.62 6.81
C ILE A 180 -14.35 4.58 8.14
N THR A 181 -13.76 3.92 9.14
CA THR A 181 -14.24 3.91 10.51
C THR A 181 -13.09 3.87 11.52
N MET A 182 -13.37 4.25 12.76
CA MET A 182 -12.47 4.08 13.89
C MET A 182 -13.18 3.26 14.97
N TYR A 183 -12.51 2.21 15.42
CA TYR A 183 -12.94 1.39 16.56
C TYR A 183 -12.26 1.87 17.84
N GLU A 184 -12.91 1.60 18.97
CA GLU A 184 -12.34 1.80 20.28
C GLU A 184 -11.13 0.86 20.49
N LYS A 185 -10.07 1.38 21.15
CA LYS A 185 -8.81 0.65 21.36
C LYS A 185 -8.74 -0.01 22.73
#